data_AF-A0A4R2MH26-F1
#
_entry.id   AF-A0A4R2MH26-F1
#
_cell.length_a   1.000
_cell.length_b   1.000
_cell.length_c   1.000
_cell.angle_alpha   90.00
_cell.angle_beta   90.00
_cell.angle_gamma   90.00
#
_symmetry.space_group_name_H-M   'P 1'
#
loop_
_entity.id
_entity.type
_entity.pdbx_description
1 polymer ?
#
loop_
_entity_poly.entity_id
_entity_poly.type
_entity_poly.pdbx_seq_one_letter_code
_entity_poly.pdbx_strand_id
1 'polypeptide(L)'
;MAGDPVSRPFLRLAAAGLLALLGGCYVPAPVPHALLEVSATGTYVLEGQAVDDAALAAGLSARRAAEPKLVVEIKVAPGAPMSAVDAAVAKIEAAQARVAFVGATAVR
;
A
#
# COMPACT_ATOMS: atom_id res chain seq x y z
N MET A 1 -57.99 -26.89 22.27
CA MET A 1 -57.01 -25.80 22.43
C MET A 1 -55.66 -26.43 22.71
N ALA A 2 -54.86 -26.66 21.68
CA ALA A 2 -53.49 -27.16 21.82
C ALA A 2 -52.61 -26.25 20.96
N GLY A 3 -51.68 -25.53 21.60
CA GLY A 3 -50.77 -24.61 20.95
C GLY A 3 -49.54 -25.36 20.46
N ASP A 4 -49.24 -25.23 19.18
CA ASP A 4 -48.06 -25.82 18.56
C ASP A 4 -46.77 -25.14 19.06
N PRO A 5 -45.80 -25.89 19.64
CA PRO A 5 -44.54 -25.36 20.15
C PRO A 5 -43.43 -25.23 19.08
N VAL A 6 -43.74 -25.42 17.80
CA VAL A 6 -42.74 -25.69 16.75
C VAL A 6 -42.09 -24.42 16.16
N SER A 7 -42.63 -23.23 16.36
CA SER A 7 -42.22 -22.02 15.61
C SER A 7 -41.07 -21.20 16.20
N ARG A 8 -40.53 -21.56 17.38
CA ARG A 8 -39.52 -20.75 18.10
C ARG A 8 -38.03 -21.00 17.78
N PRO A 9 -37.57 -22.21 17.41
CA PRO A 9 -36.13 -22.43 17.18
C PRO A 9 -35.68 -21.89 15.81
N PHE A 10 -36.55 -21.95 14.79
CA PHE A 10 -36.23 -21.48 13.44
C PHE A 10 -36.05 -19.96 13.35
N LEU A 11 -36.85 -19.19 14.11
CA LEU A 11 -36.75 -17.73 14.13
C LEU A 11 -35.42 -17.25 14.75
N ARG A 12 -34.89 -18.01 15.73
CA ARG A 12 -33.60 -17.71 16.37
C ARG A 12 -32.41 -18.04 15.48
N LEU A 13 -32.49 -19.12 14.69
CA LEU A 13 -31.46 -19.48 13.71
C LEU A 13 -31.40 -18.49 12.54
N ALA A 14 -32.55 -18.00 12.08
CA ALA A 14 -32.62 -16.98 11.02
C ALA A 14 -32.01 -15.63 11.47
N ALA A 15 -32.21 -15.23 12.73
CA ALA A 15 -31.65 -14.00 13.27
C ALA A 15 -30.11 -14.06 13.43
N ALA A 16 -29.56 -15.23 13.80
CA ALA A 16 -28.12 -15.41 13.94
C ALA A 16 -27.37 -15.37 12.59
N GLY A 17 -27.98 -15.91 11.52
CA GLY A 17 -27.40 -15.84 10.17
C GLY A 17 -27.34 -14.42 9.61
N LEU A 18 -28.35 -13.60 9.91
CA LEU A 18 -28.40 -12.20 9.45
C LEU A 18 -27.33 -11.34 10.15
N LEU A 19 -27.11 -11.54 11.45
CA LEU A 19 -26.04 -10.84 12.20
C LEU A 19 -24.63 -11.24 11.74
N ALA A 20 -24.42 -12.48 11.28
CA ALA A 20 -23.14 -12.89 10.69
C ALA A 20 -22.88 -12.24 9.32
N LEU A 21 -23.93 -11.94 8.55
CA LEU A 21 -23.83 -11.21 7.28
C LEU A 21 -23.61 -9.70 7.45
N LEU A 22 -24.10 -9.12 8.56
CA LEU A 22 -23.89 -7.70 8.90
C LEU A 22 -22.60 -7.44 9.70
N GLY A 23 -22.03 -8.48 10.33
CA GLY A 23 -20.80 -8.40 11.14
C GLY A 23 -19.49 -8.53 10.37
N GLY A 24 -19.55 -8.73 9.04
CA GLY A 24 -18.35 -8.71 8.19
C GLY A 24 -17.85 -7.28 8.04
N CYS A 25 -17.05 -6.79 8.99
CA CYS A 25 -16.30 -5.55 8.81
C CYS A 25 -15.42 -5.70 7.57
N TYR A 26 -15.80 -5.04 6.46
CA TYR A 26 -14.99 -5.01 5.25
C TYR A 26 -13.68 -4.28 5.56
N VAL A 27 -12.60 -5.03 5.71
CA VAL A 27 -11.24 -4.51 5.84
C VAL A 27 -10.60 -4.61 4.45
N PRO A 28 -10.29 -3.47 3.79
CA PRO A 28 -9.60 -3.51 2.51
C PRO A 28 -8.24 -4.20 2.66
N ALA A 29 -7.88 -5.00 1.66
CA ALA A 29 -6.58 -5.68 1.65
C ALA A 29 -5.44 -4.65 1.71
N PRO A 30 -4.38 -4.90 2.50
CA PRO A 30 -3.23 -4.02 2.57
C PRO A 30 -2.60 -3.88 1.18
N VAL A 31 -2.30 -2.64 0.79
CA VAL A 31 -1.53 -2.34 -0.42
C VAL A 31 -0.05 -2.41 -0.03
N PRO A 32 0.82 -3.05 -0.82
CA PRO A 32 2.25 -3.04 -0.54
C PRO A 32 2.86 -1.67 -0.88
N HIS A 33 3.70 -1.17 0.03
CA HIS A 33 4.43 0.08 -0.11
C HIS A 33 5.94 -0.18 -0.09
N ALA A 34 6.68 0.58 -0.89
CA ALA A 34 8.13 0.66 -0.79
C ALA A 34 8.58 2.10 -0.59
N LEU A 35 9.54 2.34 0.31
CA LEU A 35 10.07 3.67 0.54
C LEU A 35 11.33 3.92 -0.29
N LEU A 36 11.32 4.97 -1.08
CA LEU A 36 12.47 5.51 -1.81
C LEU A 36 12.81 6.90 -1.28
N GLU A 37 14.01 7.07 -0.74
CA GLU A 37 14.53 8.37 -0.36
C GLU A 37 15.46 8.92 -1.45
N VAL A 38 15.27 10.19 -1.80
CA VAL A 38 16.17 10.94 -2.68
C VAL A 38 16.91 11.95 -1.82
N SER A 39 18.23 11.82 -1.70
CA SER A 39 19.05 12.67 -0.86
C SER A 39 19.28 14.06 -1.47
N ALA A 40 19.79 14.99 -0.66
CA ALA A 40 20.18 16.33 -1.13
C ALA A 40 21.29 16.30 -2.20
N THR A 41 22.06 15.20 -2.29
CA THR A 41 23.10 15.01 -3.30
C THR A 41 22.62 14.24 -4.53
N GLY A 42 21.33 13.85 -4.57
CA GLY A 42 20.74 13.11 -5.69
C GLY A 42 21.01 11.61 -5.65
N THR A 43 21.44 11.06 -4.51
CA THR A 43 21.60 9.61 -4.33
C THR A 43 20.30 8.96 -3.87
N TYR A 44 20.13 7.67 -4.18
CA TYR A 44 18.93 6.92 -3.85
C TYR A 44 19.14 5.99 -2.66
N VAL A 45 18.13 5.90 -1.80
CA VAL A 45 18.05 4.90 -0.73
C VAL A 45 16.70 4.20 -0.86
N LEU A 46 16.71 2.94 -1.26
CA LEU A 46 15.52 2.11 -1.33
C LEU A 46 15.45 1.28 -0.05
N GLU A 47 14.44 1.50 0.79
CA GLU A 47 14.18 0.70 2.00
C GLU A 47 15.36 0.69 2.98
N GLY A 48 15.95 1.88 3.15
CA GLY A 48 17.13 2.08 3.99
C GLY A 48 18.44 1.57 3.37
N GLN A 49 18.43 1.01 2.16
CA GLN A 49 19.64 0.57 1.45
C GLN A 49 20.03 1.58 0.37
N ALA A 50 21.27 2.07 0.42
CA ALA A 50 21.82 2.89 -0.65
C ALA A 50 21.89 2.06 -1.94
N VAL A 51 21.33 2.60 -3.02
CA VAL A 51 21.30 1.94 -4.32
C VAL A 51 21.79 2.91 -5.40
N ASP A 52 22.54 2.37 -6.36
CA ASP A 52 22.81 3.08 -7.59
C ASP A 52 21.61 3.03 -8.55
N ASP A 53 21.77 3.68 -9.69
CA ASP A 53 20.71 3.82 -10.70
C ASP A 53 20.22 2.47 -11.26
N ALA A 54 21.16 1.54 -11.50
CA ALA A 54 20.87 0.23 -12.07
C ALA A 54 20.22 -0.70 -11.03
N ALA A 55 20.74 -0.67 -9.80
CA ALA A 55 20.21 -1.42 -8.67
C ALA A 55 18.80 -0.93 -8.30
N LEU A 56 18.52 0.36 -8.41
CA LEU A 56 17.17 0.90 -8.20
C LEU A 56 16.17 0.32 -9.21
N ALA A 57 16.48 0.36 -10.51
CA ALA A 57 15.59 -0.17 -11.54
C ALA A 57 15.34 -1.68 -11.39
N ALA A 58 16.40 -2.45 -11.10
CA ALA A 58 16.29 -3.88 -10.86
C ALA A 58 15.46 -4.19 -9.60
N GLY A 59 15.71 -3.47 -8.50
CA GLY A 59 14.99 -3.62 -7.24
C GLY A 59 13.50 -3.31 -7.37
N LEU A 60 13.14 -2.23 -8.06
CA LEU A 60 11.75 -1.86 -8.34
C LEU A 60 11.04 -2.90 -9.20
N SER A 61 11.71 -3.41 -10.24
CA SER A 61 11.15 -4.45 -11.12
C SER A 61 10.92 -5.76 -10.37
N ALA A 62 11.89 -6.19 -9.56
CA ALA A 62 11.77 -7.40 -8.75
C ALA A 62 10.63 -7.28 -7.73
N ARG A 63 10.51 -6.13 -7.04
CA ARG A 63 9.40 -5.88 -6.11
C ARG A 63 8.06 -5.86 -6.81
N ARG A 64 7.94 -5.17 -7.95
CA ARG A 64 6.69 -5.18 -8.74
C ARG A 64 6.25 -6.59 -9.11
N ALA A 65 7.19 -7.44 -9.52
CA ALA A 65 6.89 -8.81 -9.91
C ALA A 65 6.32 -9.63 -8.72
N ALA A 66 6.85 -9.40 -7.51
CA ALA A 66 6.32 -9.99 -6.29
C ALA A 66 4.99 -9.33 -5.83
N GLU A 67 4.83 -8.03 -6.09
CA GLU A 67 3.77 -7.18 -5.56
C GLU A 67 3.07 -6.38 -6.69
N PRO A 68 2.09 -6.96 -7.39
CA PRO A 68 1.42 -6.33 -8.56
C PRO A 68 0.59 -5.08 -8.25
N LYS A 69 0.53 -4.64 -6.99
CA LYS A 69 -0.13 -3.40 -6.57
C LYS A 69 0.84 -2.44 -5.87
N LEU A 70 2.15 -2.65 -6.03
CA LEU A 70 3.19 -1.84 -5.40
C LEU A 70 2.97 -0.34 -5.61
N VAL A 71 3.02 0.38 -4.49
CA VAL A 71 3.13 1.83 -4.42
C VAL A 71 4.53 2.16 -3.91
N VAL A 72 5.25 3.02 -4.62
CA VAL A 72 6.55 3.54 -4.18
C VAL A 72 6.34 4.93 -3.64
N GLU A 73 6.64 5.09 -2.37
CA GLU A 73 6.63 6.35 -1.65
C GLU A 73 7.98 7.05 -1.82
N ILE A 74 7.97 8.22 -2.43
CA ILE A 74 9.17 9.04 -2.62
C ILE A 74 9.22 10.07 -1.50
N LYS A 75 10.29 9.99 -0.71
CA LYS A 75 10.66 11.00 0.27
C LYS A 75 11.84 11.79 -0.26
N VAL A 76 11.61 13.07 -0.51
CA VAL A 76 12.61 13.96 -1.11
C VAL A 76 13.24 14.80 -0.01
N ALA A 77 14.57 14.72 0.13
CA ALA A 77 15.29 15.58 1.06
C ALA A 77 15.24 17.05 0.61
N PRO A 78 15.21 18.01 1.54
CA PRO A 78 15.35 19.43 1.19
C PRO A 78 16.64 19.67 0.38
N GLY A 79 16.51 20.34 -0.77
CA GLY A 79 17.64 20.62 -1.66
C GLY A 79 18.02 19.48 -2.61
N ALA A 80 17.28 18.37 -2.62
CA ALA A 80 17.49 17.31 -3.61
C ALA A 80 17.32 17.86 -5.04
N PRO A 81 18.19 17.46 -5.99
CA PRO A 81 18.09 17.91 -7.37
C PRO A 81 16.83 17.32 -8.01
N MET A 82 16.02 18.18 -8.63
CA MET A 82 14.77 17.76 -9.28
C MET A 82 15.01 16.71 -10.37
N SER A 83 16.16 16.78 -11.07
CA SER A 83 16.55 15.77 -12.05
C SER A 83 16.69 14.35 -11.48
N ALA A 84 17.12 14.20 -10.22
CA ALA A 84 17.16 12.90 -9.56
C ALA A 84 15.75 12.43 -9.18
N VAL A 85 14.87 13.36 -8.78
CA VAL A 85 13.46 13.04 -8.50
C VAL A 85 12.75 12.58 -9.79
N ASP A 86 12.90 13.31 -10.88
CA ASP A 86 12.32 12.94 -12.18
C ASP A 86 12.84 11.59 -12.67
N ALA A 87 14.16 11.35 -12.53
CA ALA A 87 14.76 10.06 -12.89
C ALA A 87 14.26 8.91 -12.02
N ALA A 88 13.99 9.14 -10.73
CA ALA A 88 13.37 8.16 -9.86
C ALA A 88 11.92 7.85 -10.26
N VAL A 89 11.11 8.89 -10.53
CA VAL A 89 9.72 8.74 -10.99
C VAL A 89 9.67 7.93 -12.29
N ALA A 90 10.49 8.27 -13.27
CA ALA A 90 10.55 7.57 -14.55
C ALA A 90 10.86 6.06 -14.37
N LYS A 91 11.75 5.71 -13.42
CA LYS A 91 12.05 4.30 -13.12
C LYS A 91 10.90 3.57 -12.46
N ILE A 92 10.19 4.22 -11.54
CA ILE A 92 9.00 3.65 -10.86
C ILE A 92 7.91 3.37 -11.90
N GLU A 93 7.67 4.31 -12.81
CA GLU A 93 6.72 4.15 -13.92
C GLU A 93 7.14 3.05 -14.90
N ALA A 94 8.43 2.98 -15.26
CA ALA A 94 8.96 1.91 -16.11
C ALA A 94 8.81 0.53 -15.46
N ALA A 95 8.93 0.45 -14.13
CA ALA A 95 8.64 -0.74 -13.35
C ALA A 95 7.13 -0.98 -13.16
N GLN A 96 6.25 -0.18 -13.76
CA GLN A 96 4.78 -0.27 -13.65
C GLN A 96 4.25 -0.17 -12.21
N ALA A 97 5.03 0.42 -11.30
CA ALA A 97 4.60 0.70 -9.94
C ALA A 97 3.93 2.08 -9.86
N ARG A 98 3.12 2.29 -8.82
CA ARG A 98 2.47 3.59 -8.58
C ARG A 98 3.40 4.49 -7.79
N VAL A 99 3.34 5.79 -8.02
CA VAL A 99 4.13 6.78 -7.29
C VAL A 99 3.25 7.48 -6.25
N ALA A 100 3.78 7.69 -5.06
CA ALA A 100 3.23 8.58 -4.05
C ALA A 100 4.35 9.46 -3.49
N PHE A 101 4.08 10.74 -3.24
CA PHE A 101 5.05 11.62 -2.58
C PHE A 101 4.70 11.75 -1.11
N VAL A 102 5.69 11.50 -0.25
CA VAL A 102 5.52 11.73 1.19
C VAL A 102 5.80 13.21 1.45
N GLY A 103 4.73 13.97 1.74
CA GLY A 103 4.87 15.35 2.14
C GLY A 103 5.65 15.47 3.44
N ALA A 104 6.48 16.50 3.58
CA ALA A 104 7.02 16.90 4.87
C ALA A 104 5.82 17.17 5.79
N THR A 105 5.55 16.28 6.74
CA THR A 105 4.58 16.55 7.79
C THR A 105 5.10 17.76 8.51
N ALA A 106 4.45 18.92 8.34
CA ALA A 106 4.74 20.09 9.16
C ALA A 106 4.54 19.64 10.61
N VAL A 107 5.65 19.54 11.36
CA VAL A 107 5.61 19.37 12.80
C VAL A 107 4.87 20.60 13.33
N ARG A 108 3.65 20.37 13.82
CA ARG A 108 2.85 21.39 14.51
C ARG A 108 3.43 21.67 15.88
#